data_AF-A0A7G4A2L9-F1
#
_entry.id   AF-A0A7G4A2L9-F1
#
_cell.length_a   1.000
_cell.length_b   1.000
_cell.length_c   1.000
_cell.angle_alpha   90.00
_cell.angle_beta   90.00
_cell.angle_gamma   90.00
#
_symmetry.space_group_name_H-M   'P 1'
#
loop_
_entity.id
_entity.type
_entity.pdbx_description
1 polymer ?
#
loop_
_entity_poly.entity_id
_entity_poly.type
_entity_poly.pdbx_seq_one_letter_code
_entity_poly.pdbx_strand_id
1 'polypeptide(L)'
;MREHYKFFKEVNTFKVHTQTILNRLRKLKDPNLVNAIDLVIDGHFNSSFPAEIVTLNALLNHPEQFIKNIDSEAKEEIQSEIKEMLACFVSECRDEIMCARAVVRV
;
A
#
# COMPACT_ATOMS: atom_id res chain seq x y z
N MET A 1 18.38 8.17 -21.24
CA MET A 1 16.98 7.84 -21.67
C MET A 1 16.53 6.42 -21.31
N ARG A 2 17.30 5.34 -21.57
CA ARG A 2 16.86 3.97 -21.19
C ARG A 2 16.73 3.73 -19.69
N GLU A 3 17.59 4.35 -18.89
CA GLU A 3 17.58 4.20 -17.43
C GLU A 3 16.33 4.85 -16.80
N HIS A 4 15.99 6.08 -17.20
CA HIS A 4 14.73 6.72 -16.79
C HIS A 4 13.48 5.92 -17.20
N TYR A 5 13.49 5.29 -18.38
CA TYR A 5 12.36 4.46 -18.81
C TYR A 5 12.24 3.17 -17.97
N LYS A 6 13.37 2.54 -17.62
CA LYS A 6 13.41 1.37 -16.73
C LYS A 6 12.90 1.75 -15.34
N PHE A 7 13.43 2.84 -14.77
CA PHE A 7 13.01 3.41 -13.49
C PHE A 7 11.49 3.66 -13.44
N PHE A 8 10.96 4.36 -14.44
CA PHE A 8 9.52 4.64 -14.54
C PHE A 8 8.67 3.35 -14.59
N LYS A 9 9.14 2.34 -15.32
CA LYS A 9 8.43 1.05 -15.43
C LYS A 9 8.44 0.29 -14.09
N GLU A 10 9.55 0.32 -13.35
CA GLU A 10 9.67 -0.31 -12.04
C GLU A 10 8.68 0.32 -11.04
N VAL A 11 8.73 1.65 -10.88
CA VAL A 11 7.80 2.39 -9.99
C VAL A 11 6.34 2.12 -10.35
N ASN A 12 5.97 2.23 -11.63
CA ASN A 12 4.58 1.99 -12.06
C ASN A 12 4.12 0.56 -11.80
N THR A 13 5.02 -0.43 -11.93
CA THR A 13 4.67 -1.83 -11.66
C THR A 13 4.25 -2.00 -10.20
N PHE A 14 5.01 -1.44 -9.27
CA PHE A 14 4.68 -1.47 -7.85
C PHE A 14 3.39 -0.72 -7.53
N LYS A 15 3.17 0.45 -8.13
CA LYS A 15 1.91 1.21 -7.98
C LYS A 15 0.69 0.40 -8.42
N VAL A 16 0.74 -0.22 -9.60
CA VAL A 16 -0.36 -1.04 -10.14
C VAL A 16 -0.67 -2.24 -9.24
N HIS A 17 0.36 -2.93 -8.74
CA HIS A 17 0.17 -4.07 -7.84
C HIS A 17 -0.40 -3.62 -6.49
N THR A 18 0.13 -2.54 -5.93
CA THR A 18 -0.39 -1.93 -4.69
C THR A 18 -1.85 -1.56 -4.83
N GLN A 19 -2.23 -0.83 -5.89
CA GLN A 19 -3.63 -0.47 -6.15
C GLN A 19 -4.54 -1.70 -6.28
N THR A 20 -4.06 -2.75 -6.94
CA THR A 20 -4.82 -3.99 -7.11
C THR A 20 -5.12 -4.64 -5.77
N ILE A 21 -4.14 -4.67 -4.85
CA ILE A 21 -4.32 -5.23 -3.52
C ILE A 21 -5.28 -4.36 -2.69
N LEU A 22 -5.09 -3.03 -2.70
CA LEU A 22 -5.98 -2.09 -2.01
C LEU A 22 -7.44 -2.22 -2.46
N ASN A 23 -7.66 -2.38 -3.77
CA ASN A 23 -9.00 -2.60 -4.32
C ASN A 23 -9.63 -3.93 -3.85
N ARG A 24 -8.83 -4.97 -3.61
CA ARG A 24 -9.31 -6.23 -3.04
C ARG A 24 -9.65 -6.07 -1.57
N LEU A 25 -8.76 -5.43 -0.81
CA LEU A 25 -8.94 -5.15 0.61
C LEU A 25 -10.19 -4.30 0.86
N ARG A 26 -10.45 -3.28 0.04
CA ARG A 26 -11.67 -2.46 0.10
C ARG A 26 -12.95 -3.28 -0.01
N LYS A 27 -12.94 -4.36 -0.79
CA LYS A 27 -14.12 -5.25 -0.95
C LYS A 27 -14.39 -6.11 0.28
N LEU A 28 -13.37 -6.39 1.09
CA LEU A 28 -13.52 -7.18 2.32
C LEU A 28 -14.28 -6.41 3.40
N LYS A 29 -14.27 -5.07 3.36
CA LYS A 29 -14.91 -4.18 4.36
C LYS A 29 -14.53 -4.54 5.81
N ASP A 30 -13.30 -5.01 6.02
CA ASP A 30 -12.80 -5.36 7.35
C ASP A 30 -12.50 -4.06 8.12
N PRO A 31 -13.15 -3.81 9.28
CA PRO A 31 -12.90 -2.62 10.08
C PRO A 31 -11.47 -2.57 10.65
N ASN A 32 -10.77 -3.70 10.74
CA ASN A 32 -9.40 -3.76 11.23
C ASN A 32 -8.37 -3.41 10.15
N LEU A 33 -8.80 -3.28 8.89
CA LEU A 33 -7.94 -3.03 7.75
C LEU A 33 -7.14 -1.74 7.90
N VAL A 34 -7.78 -0.68 8.38
CA VAL A 34 -7.15 0.63 8.60
C VAL A 34 -5.98 0.50 9.57
N ASN A 35 -6.22 -0.13 10.72
CA ASN A 35 -5.19 -0.33 11.74
C ASN A 35 -4.04 -1.21 11.22
N ALA A 36 -4.35 -2.26 10.45
CA ALA A 36 -3.33 -3.13 9.89
C ALA A 36 -2.44 -2.39 8.87
N ILE A 37 -3.02 -1.52 8.04
CA ILE A 37 -2.26 -0.72 7.06
C ILE A 37 -1.44 0.37 7.77
N ASP A 38 -2.00 1.06 8.76
CA ASP A 38 -1.24 2.04 9.58
C ASP A 38 0.01 1.40 10.20
N LEU A 39 -0.15 0.19 10.77
CA LEU A 39 0.99 -0.56 11.33
C LEU A 39 2.05 -0.91 10.28
N VAL A 40 1.66 -1.19 9.03
CA VAL A 40 2.61 -1.42 7.93
C VAL A 40 3.35 -0.13 7.57
N ILE A 41 2.67 1.02 7.53
CA ILE A 41 3.28 2.33 7.26
C ILE A 41 4.32 2.68 8.33
N ASP A 42 3.98 2.44 9.60
CA ASP A 42 4.82 2.71 10.77
C ASP A 42 5.98 1.70 10.94
N GLY A 43 6.04 0.65 10.11
CA GLY A 43 7.07 -0.40 10.18
C GLY A 43 6.83 -1.44 11.28
N HIS A 44 5.64 -1.45 11.89
CA HIS A 44 5.22 -2.42 12.90
C HIS A 44 4.49 -3.62 12.26
N PHE A 45 5.23 -4.42 11.49
CA PHE A 45 4.66 -5.59 10.83
C PHE A 45 4.52 -6.82 11.74
N ASN A 46 3.36 -7.49 11.69
CA ASN A 46 3.12 -8.78 12.35
C ASN A 46 2.83 -9.88 11.32
N SER A 47 3.51 -11.02 11.45
CA SER A 47 3.29 -12.22 10.63
C SER A 47 1.86 -12.79 10.69
N SER A 48 1.05 -12.40 11.69
CA SER A 48 -0.36 -12.80 11.78
C SER A 48 -1.29 -11.99 10.88
N PHE A 49 -0.78 -11.01 10.12
CA PHE A 49 -1.61 -10.24 9.22
C PHE A 49 -2.11 -11.05 8.01
N PRO A 50 -3.25 -10.65 7.41
CA PRO A 50 -3.74 -11.25 6.17
C PRO A 50 -2.70 -11.23 5.05
N ALA A 51 -2.74 -12.21 4.16
CA ALA A 51 -1.75 -12.38 3.08
C ALA A 51 -1.61 -11.13 2.19
N GLU A 52 -2.69 -10.40 1.96
CA GLU A 52 -2.71 -9.12 1.25
C GLU A 52 -1.87 -8.06 1.96
N ILE A 53 -1.97 -7.96 3.29
CA ILE A 53 -1.19 -7.01 4.11
C ILE A 53 0.29 -7.43 4.16
N VAL A 54 0.57 -8.73 4.25
CA VAL A 54 1.94 -9.26 4.12
C VAL A 54 2.55 -8.86 2.77
N THR A 55 1.76 -8.95 1.70
CA THR A 55 2.20 -8.57 0.36
C THR A 55 2.44 -7.07 0.25
N LEU A 56 1.57 -6.22 0.83
CA LEU A 56 1.80 -4.77 0.88
C LEU A 56 3.09 -4.42 1.63
N ASN A 57 3.36 -5.07 2.76
CA ASN A 57 4.60 -4.89 3.50
C ASN A 57 5.82 -5.29 2.65
N ALA A 58 5.75 -6.40 1.92
CA ALA A 58 6.84 -6.83 1.03
C ALA A 58 7.06 -5.84 -0.13
N LEU A 59 5.98 -5.34 -0.76
CA LEU A 59 6.08 -4.34 -1.83
C LEU A 59 6.70 -3.04 -1.32
N LEU A 60 6.35 -2.62 -0.09
CA LEU A 60 6.83 -1.39 0.52
C LEU A 60 8.29 -1.48 0.98
N ASN A 61 8.63 -2.54 1.72
CA ASN A 61 9.89 -2.63 2.46
C ASN A 61 10.92 -3.54 1.80
N HIS A 62 10.50 -4.40 0.86
CA HIS A 62 11.37 -5.39 0.21
C HIS A 62 11.19 -5.44 -1.32
N PRO A 63 11.28 -4.30 -2.04
CA PRO A 63 11.14 -4.28 -3.49
C PRO A 63 12.16 -5.18 -4.22
N GLU A 64 13.32 -5.43 -3.62
CA GLU A 64 14.32 -6.36 -4.17
C GLU A 64 13.85 -7.82 -4.30
N GLN A 65 12.79 -8.22 -3.58
CA GLN A 65 12.22 -9.55 -3.71
C GLN A 65 11.53 -9.75 -5.08
N PHE A 66 11.09 -8.66 -5.71
CA PHE A 66 10.36 -8.69 -6.98
C PHE A 66 11.24 -8.29 -8.17
N ILE A 67 12.18 -7.36 -7.96
CA ILE A 67 13.09 -6.88 -9.00
C ILE A 67 14.53 -6.99 -8.51
N LYS A 68 15.28 -7.92 -9.11
CA LYS A 68 16.71 -8.10 -8.83
C LYS A 68 17.50 -6.90 -9.35
N ASN A 69 18.49 -6.47 -8.57
CA ASN A 69 19.37 -5.34 -8.91
C ASN A 69 18.59 -4.05 -9.17
N ILE A 70 17.50 -3.84 -8.44
CA ILE A 70 16.81 -2.55 -8.43
C ILE A 70 17.72 -1.50 -7.79
N ASP A 71 17.76 -0.32 -8.42
CA ASP A 71 18.59 0.80 -7.97
C ASP A 71 18.08 1.38 -6.65
N SER A 72 18.96 1.91 -5.81
CA SER A 72 18.59 2.52 -4.53
C SER A 72 17.63 3.69 -4.70
N GLU A 73 17.80 4.53 -5.73
CA GLU A 73 16.90 5.64 -6.04
C GLU A 73 15.50 5.10 -6.38
N ALA A 74 15.42 4.02 -7.17
CA ALA A 74 14.15 3.38 -7.50
C ALA A 74 13.48 2.76 -6.27
N LYS A 75 14.26 2.20 -5.33
CA LYS A 75 13.72 1.68 -4.07
C LYS A 75 13.11 2.79 -3.21
N GLU A 76 13.79 3.91 -3.07
CA GLU A 76 13.30 5.05 -2.29
C GLU A 76 12.02 5.64 -2.90
N GLU A 77 12.00 5.79 -4.22
CA GLU A 77 10.81 6.28 -4.94
C GLU A 77 9.62 5.31 -4.79
N ILE A 78 9.85 4.01 -4.98
CA ILE A 78 8.82 2.98 -4.75
C ILE A 78 8.30 3.04 -3.31
N GLN A 79 9.19 3.15 -2.33
CA GLN A 79 8.79 3.20 -0.94
C GLN A 79 7.94 4.44 -0.64
N SER A 80 8.33 5.60 -1.18
CA SER A 80 7.60 6.86 -1.05
C SER A 80 6.20 6.77 -1.66
N GLU A 81 6.13 6.33 -2.92
CA GLU A 81 4.88 6.18 -3.68
C GLU A 81 3.92 5.19 -3.03
N ILE A 82 4.42 4.03 -2.57
CA ILE A 82 3.57 3.06 -1.87
C ILE A 82 3.08 3.64 -0.54
N LYS A 83 3.93 4.31 0.25
CA LYS A 83 3.52 4.96 1.51
C LYS A 83 2.40 5.97 1.28
N GLU A 84 2.53 6.81 0.26
CA GLU A 84 1.50 7.78 -0.10
C GLU A 84 0.18 7.09 -0.47
N MET A 85 0.24 6.05 -1.31
CA MET A 85 -0.96 5.28 -1.69
C MET A 85 -1.65 4.63 -0.48
N LEU A 86 -0.87 4.06 0.46
CA LEU A 86 -1.41 3.48 1.69
C LEU A 86 -2.05 4.54 2.59
N ALA A 87 -1.40 5.70 2.75
CA ALA A 87 -1.92 6.81 3.56
C ALA A 87 -3.23 7.37 2.98
N CYS A 88 -3.28 7.59 1.66
CA CYS A 88 -4.50 7.99 0.96
C CYS A 88 -5.62 6.98 1.16
N PHE A 89 -5.33 5.68 1.01
CA PHE A 89 -6.31 4.63 1.23
C PHE A 89 -6.88 4.62 2.66
N VAL A 90 -6.01 4.79 3.67
CA VAL A 90 -6.42 4.89 5.07
C VAL A 90 -7.32 6.10 5.29
N SER A 91 -6.95 7.26 4.73
CA SER A 91 -7.77 8.48 4.82
C SER A 91 -9.16 8.26 4.22
N GLU A 92 -9.23 7.74 3.00
CA GLU A 92 -10.50 7.44 2.32
C GLU A 92 -11.38 6.47 3.13
N CYS A 93 -10.79 5.40 3.69
CA CYS A 93 -11.53 4.45 4.50
C CYS A 93 -12.07 5.08 5.79
N ARG A 94 -11.29 5.96 6.45
CA ARG A 94 -11.74 6.68 7.66
C ARG A 94 -12.89 7.62 7.32
N ASP A 95 -12.82 8.33 6.20
CA ASP A 95 -13.88 9.23 5.74
C ASP A 95 -15.17 8.46 5.41
N GLU A 96 -15.08 7.30 4.75
CA GLU A 96 -16.22 6.42 4.50
C GLU A 96 -16.88 5.95 5.80
N ILE A 97 -16.09 5.52 6.79
CA ILE A 97 -16.59 5.08 8.11
C ILE A 97 -17.29 6.22 8.85
N MET A 98 -16.72 7.43 8.80
CA MET A 98 -17.30 8.60 9.45
C MET A 98 -18.61 9.04 8.77
N CYS A 99 -18.65 9.05 7.42
CA CYS A 99 -19.86 9.34 6.66
C CYS A 99 -20.97 8.31 6.95
N ALA A 100 -20.64 7.01 6.97
CA ALA A 100 -21.61 5.96 7.29
C ALA A 100 -22.22 6.12 8.69
N ARG A 101 -21.43 6.56 9.67
CA ARG A 101 -21.90 6.84 11.05
C ARG A 101 -22.81 8.06 11.15
N ALA A 102 -22.65 9.05 10.28
CA ALA A 102 -23.49 10.25 10.26
C ALA A 102 -24.91 9.96 9.75
N VAL A 103 -25.06 9.05 8.78
CA VAL A 103 -26.35 8.69 8.17
C VAL A 103 -27.28 7.92 9.12
N VAL A 104 -26.72 7.17 10.08
CA VAL A 104 -27.51 6.37 11.04
C VAL A 104 -28.10 7.21 12.19
N ARG A 105 -27.70 8.48 12.32
CA ARG A 105 -28.12 9.37 13.43
C ARG A 105 -29.28 10.33 13.08
N VAL A 106 -30.05 10.05 12.03
CA VAL A 106 -31.24 10.83 11.64
C VAL A 106 -32.51 10.09 12.01
#